data_AF-A0A938AR41-F1
#
_entry.id   AF-A0A938AR41-F1
#
_cell.length_a   1.000
_cell.length_b   1.000
_cell.length_c   1.000
_cell.angle_alpha   90.00
_cell.angle_beta   90.00
_cell.angle_gamma   90.00
#
_symmetry.space_group_name_H-M   'P 1'
#
loop_
_entity.id
_entity.type
_entity.pdbx_description
1 polymer ?
#
loop_
_entity_poly.entity_id
_entity_poly.type
_entity_poly.pdbx_seq_one_letter_code
_entity_poly.pdbx_strand_id
1 'polypeptide(L)'
;MSAILQARQRPYFFWDYDLSDEEIRHILRRGSPSEKAWVITRILEYAKWEDIWRYLSVADICENFEHLHFRHPQDRELWAYALDRWTRHG
;
A
#
# COMPACT_ATOMS: atom_id res chain seq x y z
N MET A 1 -20.47 -31.09 6.49
CA MET A 1 -20.80 -29.64 6.49
C MET A 1 -19.56 -28.90 6.04
N SER A 2 -19.44 -28.68 4.72
CA SER A 2 -18.29 -28.04 4.10
C SER A 2 -18.12 -26.63 4.65
N ALA A 3 -17.10 -26.43 5.48
CA ALA A 3 -16.58 -25.11 5.81
C ALA A 3 -16.23 -24.46 4.48
N ILE A 4 -17.02 -23.44 4.14
CA ILE A 4 -16.86 -22.63 2.94
C ILE A 4 -15.43 -22.09 3.00
N LEU A 5 -14.56 -22.65 2.16
CA LEU A 5 -13.33 -22.03 1.71
C LEU A 5 -13.74 -20.70 1.06
N GLN A 6 -13.99 -19.67 1.87
CA GLN A 6 -13.80 -18.32 1.38
C GLN A 6 -12.31 -18.25 1.12
N ALA A 7 -11.93 -18.54 -0.12
CA ALA A 7 -10.62 -18.20 -0.62
C ALA A 7 -10.48 -16.70 -0.39
N ARG A 8 -9.85 -16.32 0.72
CA ARG A 8 -9.40 -14.97 1.00
C ARG A 8 -8.61 -14.58 -0.24
N GLN A 9 -9.22 -13.80 -1.14
CA GLN A 9 -8.61 -13.48 -2.41
C GLN A 9 -7.38 -12.64 -2.12
N ARG A 10 -6.22 -13.28 -2.22
CA ARG A 10 -4.91 -12.64 -2.15
C ARG A 10 -4.84 -11.57 -3.24
N PRO A 11 -4.62 -10.30 -2.90
CA PRO A 11 -4.49 -9.27 -3.92
C PRO A 11 -3.30 -9.55 -4.83
N TYR A 12 -3.45 -9.34 -6.14
CA TYR A 12 -2.42 -9.69 -7.13
C TYR A 12 -1.08 -8.97 -6.91
N PHE A 13 -1.09 -7.81 -6.26
CA PHE A 13 0.11 -7.03 -5.91
C PHE A 13 0.85 -7.58 -4.67
N PHE A 14 0.32 -8.62 -4.03
CA PHE A 14 0.99 -9.45 -3.01
C PHE A 14 1.08 -10.91 -3.51
N TRP A 15 1.76 -11.16 -4.63
CA TRP A 15 1.84 -12.49 -5.25
C TRP A 15 2.86 -13.45 -4.58
N ASP A 16 3.81 -12.88 -3.84
CA ASP A 16 4.92 -13.54 -3.13
C ASP A 16 4.64 -13.79 -1.64
N TYR A 17 3.58 -13.19 -1.09
CA TYR A 17 3.17 -13.36 0.31
C TYR A 17 1.73 -13.83 0.38
N ASP A 18 1.41 -14.71 1.34
CA ASP A 18 0.03 -15.13 1.59
C ASP A 18 -0.66 -14.11 2.50
N LEU A 19 -1.01 -12.95 1.94
CA LEU A 19 -1.74 -11.88 2.62
C LEU A 19 -3.12 -11.68 1.99
N SER A 20 -4.15 -11.67 2.84
CA SER A 20 -5.51 -11.30 2.47
C SER A 20 -5.73 -9.78 2.49
N ASP A 21 -6.77 -9.31 1.81
CA ASP A 21 -7.21 -7.90 1.87
C ASP A 21 -7.44 -7.44 3.32
N GLU A 22 -8.02 -8.30 4.16
CA GLU A 22 -8.28 -7.99 5.57
C GLU A 22 -6.98 -7.79 6.37
N GLU A 23 -5.98 -8.65 6.17
CA GLU A 23 -4.67 -8.54 6.81
C GLU A 23 -3.92 -7.29 6.35
N ILE A 24 -3.97 -6.96 5.06
CA ILE A 24 -3.40 -5.72 4.52
C ILE A 24 -4.04 -4.50 5.22
N ARG A 25 -5.38 -4.46 5.30
CA ARG A 25 -6.07 -3.37 6.00
C ARG A 25 -5.78 -3.36 7.50
N HIS A 26 -5.54 -4.52 8.11
CA HIS A 26 -5.16 -4.60 9.52
C HIS A 26 -3.78 -4.00 9.74
N ILE A 27 -2.78 -4.35 8.92
CA ILE A 27 -1.42 -3.80 9.00
C ILE A 27 -1.43 -2.28 8.79
N LEU A 28 -2.14 -1.78 7.78
CA LEU A 28 -2.25 -0.34 7.54
C LEU A 28 -2.81 0.44 8.75
N ARG A 29 -3.75 -0.17 9.48
CA ARG A 29 -4.39 0.46 10.65
C ARG A 29 -3.58 0.30 11.94
N ARG A 30 -3.00 -0.88 12.17
CA ARG A 30 -2.50 -1.31 13.50
C ARG A 30 -1.05 -1.77 13.51
N GLY A 31 -0.43 -1.95 12.34
CA GLY A 31 0.96 -2.36 12.22
C GLY A 31 1.94 -1.32 12.76
N SER A 32 3.14 -1.77 13.08
CA SER A 32 4.29 -0.91 13.36
C SER A 32 4.64 -0.02 12.15
N PRO A 33 5.39 1.07 12.35
CA PRO A 33 5.81 1.94 11.26
C PRO A 33 6.49 1.18 10.11
N SER A 34 7.34 0.20 10.41
CA SER A 34 8.03 -0.61 9.41
C SER A 34 7.08 -1.52 8.63
N GLU A 35 6.11 -2.14 9.29
CA GLU A 35 5.11 -2.99 8.63
C GLU A 35 4.20 -2.16 7.72
N LYS A 36 3.76 -0.97 8.18
CA LYS A 36 2.98 -0.03 7.37
C LYS A 36 3.77 0.42 6.15
N ALA A 37 5.00 0.88 6.35
CA ALA A 37 5.86 1.36 5.27
C ALA A 37 6.09 0.27 4.21
N TRP A 38 6.30 -0.98 4.64
CA TRP A 38 6.44 -2.11 3.74
C TRP A 38 5.15 -2.36 2.93
N VAL A 39 3.99 -2.44 3.56
CA VAL A 39 2.71 -2.64 2.85
C VAL A 39 2.40 -1.49 1.90
N ILE A 40 2.62 -0.25 2.32
CA ILE A 40 2.41 0.95 1.50
C ILE A 40 3.31 0.88 0.27
N THR A 41 4.60 0.63 0.45
CA THR A 41 5.56 0.49 -0.67
C THR A 41 5.08 -0.55 -1.68
N ARG A 42 4.65 -1.73 -1.21
CA ARG A 42 4.12 -2.80 -2.07
C ARG A 42 2.90 -2.39 -2.88
N ILE A 43 1.96 -1.66 -2.27
CA ILE A 43 0.78 -1.16 -2.97
C ILE A 43 1.21 -0.16 -4.05
N LEU A 44 2.08 0.80 -3.72
CA LEU A 44 2.51 1.85 -4.64
C LEU A 44 3.36 1.33 -5.82
N GLU A 45 4.09 0.22 -5.65
CA GLU A 45 4.91 -0.38 -6.71
C GLU A 45 4.14 -1.31 -7.65
N TYR A 46 3.12 -2.02 -7.15
CA TYR A 46 2.54 -3.15 -7.87
C TYR A 46 1.04 -3.05 -8.11
N ALA A 47 0.31 -2.24 -7.35
CA ALA A 47 -1.12 -2.07 -7.58
C ALA A 47 -1.37 -1.15 -8.78
N LYS A 48 -2.43 -1.42 -9.51
CA LYS A 48 -2.99 -0.50 -10.50
C LYS A 48 -3.44 0.77 -9.82
N TRP A 49 -3.40 1.88 -10.56
CA TRP A 49 -3.74 3.21 -10.08
C TRP A 49 -5.08 3.25 -9.31
N GLU A 50 -6.13 2.64 -9.85
CA GLU A 50 -7.46 2.64 -9.24
C GLU A 50 -7.52 1.81 -7.94
N ASP A 51 -6.67 0.79 -7.83
CA ASP A 51 -6.61 -0.09 -6.68
C ASP A 51 -5.81 0.54 -5.51
N ILE A 52 -4.83 1.40 -5.78
CA ILE A 52 -4.07 2.12 -4.74
C ILE A 52 -5.03 2.84 -3.77
N TRP A 53 -5.98 3.56 -4.34
CA TRP A 53 -6.93 4.39 -3.57
C TRP A 53 -8.01 3.58 -2.82
N ARG A 54 -8.06 2.26 -3.00
CA ARG A 54 -8.90 1.37 -2.18
C ARG A 54 -8.30 1.05 -0.82
N TYR A 55 -7.00 1.33 -0.65
CA TYR A 55 -6.24 1.03 0.56
C TYR A 55 -5.65 2.28 1.20
N LEU A 56 -5.21 3.24 0.38
CA LEU A 56 -4.44 4.38 0.84
C LEU A 56 -5.15 5.69 0.51
N SER A 57 -5.01 6.66 1.41
CA SER A 57 -5.23 8.08 1.15
C SER A 57 -3.89 8.78 0.88
N VAL A 58 -3.94 9.99 0.32
CA VAL A 58 -2.75 10.85 0.19
C VAL A 58 -2.10 11.11 1.56
N ALA A 59 -2.92 11.27 2.61
CA ALA A 59 -2.43 11.47 3.97
C ALA A 59 -1.64 10.24 4.47
N ASP A 60 -2.16 9.02 4.26
CA ASP A 60 -1.44 7.79 4.64
C ASP A 60 -0.06 7.72 3.97
N ILE A 61 0.03 8.10 2.69
CA ILE A 61 1.30 8.10 1.95
C ILE A 61 2.23 9.17 2.51
N CYS A 62 1.75 10.40 2.71
CA CYS A 62 2.54 11.50 3.28
C CYS A 62 3.10 11.17 4.66
N GLU A 63 2.27 10.66 5.57
CA GLU A 63 2.64 10.31 6.95
C GLU A 63 3.73 9.25 7.03
N ASN A 64 3.82 8.37 6.02
CA ASN A 64 4.77 7.26 6.01
C ASN A 64 5.91 7.47 4.99
N PHE A 65 5.91 8.56 4.21
CA PHE A 65 6.75 8.72 3.01
C PHE A 65 8.25 8.62 3.30
N GLU A 66 8.69 9.13 4.44
CA GLU A 66 10.09 9.07 4.88
C GLU A 66 10.59 7.64 5.14
N HIS A 67 9.68 6.72 5.47
CA HIS A 67 9.99 5.31 5.76
C HIS A 67 9.80 4.39 4.55
N LEU A 68 9.27 4.89 3.43
CA LEU A 68 9.03 4.06 2.24
C LEU A 68 10.34 3.74 1.50
N HIS A 69 10.54 2.47 1.22
CA HIS A 69 11.74 1.93 0.58
C HIS A 69 11.41 1.29 -0.77
N PHE A 70 11.28 2.13 -1.79
CA PHE A 70 11.06 1.69 -3.16
C PHE A 70 12.26 0.93 -3.73
N ARG A 71 12.00 -0.10 -4.53
CA ARG A 71 12.98 -0.87 -5.31
C ARG A 71 13.68 -0.01 -6.34
N HIS A 72 12.94 0.90 -6.98
CA HIS A 72 13.47 1.82 -7.98
C HIS A 72 13.44 3.26 -7.43
N PRO A 73 14.58 3.97 -7.37
CA PRO A 73 14.61 5.36 -6.91
C PRO A 73 13.67 6.29 -7.68
N GLN A 74 13.43 5.99 -8.96
CA GLN A 74 12.53 6.75 -9.83
C GLN A 74 11.09 6.72 -9.33
N ASP A 75 10.63 5.61 -8.73
CA ASP A 75 9.28 5.51 -8.17
C ASP A 75 9.14 6.45 -6.98
N ARG A 76 10.18 6.54 -6.13
CA ARG A 76 10.21 7.49 -5.02
C ARG A 76 10.14 8.93 -5.51
N GLU A 77 10.90 9.28 -6.55
CA GLU A 77 10.88 10.62 -7.15
C GLU A 77 9.51 10.96 -7.75
N LEU A 78 8.89 10.01 -8.45
CA LEU A 78 7.55 10.17 -9.03
C LEU A 78 6.49 10.44 -7.95
N TRP A 79 6.50 9.65 -6.88
CA TRP A 79 5.59 9.84 -5.75
C TRP A 79 5.88 11.14 -5.00
N ALA A 80 7.15 11.50 -4.78
CA ALA A 80 7.50 12.78 -4.17
C ALA A 80 6.94 13.97 -4.97
N TYR A 81 7.07 13.93 -6.31
CA TYR A 81 6.49 14.94 -7.18
C TYR A 81 4.96 14.98 -7.11
N ALA A 82 4.29 13.82 -7.12
CA ALA A 82 2.84 13.75 -7.01
C ALA A 82 2.32 14.30 -5.68
N LEU A 83 2.94 13.93 -4.55
CA LEU A 83 2.58 14.41 -3.22
C LEU A 83 2.78 15.92 -3.07
N ASP A 84 3.88 16.48 -3.59
CA ASP A 84 4.10 17.93 -3.61
C ASP A 84 2.98 18.66 -4.37
N ARG A 85 2.56 18.11 -5.52
CA ARG A 85 1.45 18.69 -6.30
C ARG A 85 0.13 18.60 -5.56
N TRP A 86 -0.19 17.48 -4.91
CA TRP A 86 -1.45 17.35 -4.18
C TRP A 86 -1.52 18.22 -2.93
N THR A 87 -0.42 18.34 -2.19
CA THR A 87 -0.36 19.16 -0.97
C THR A 87 -0.39 20.66 -1.23
N ARG A 88 0.01 21.13 -2.42
CA ARG A 88 -0.08 22.55 -2.81
C ARG A 88 -1.42 22.97 -3.41
N HIS A 89 -2.24 22.02 -3.88
CA HIS A 89 -3.52 22.28 -4.56
C HIS A 89 -4.74 21.74 -3.80
N GLY A 90 -4.54 21.16 -2.61
CA GLY A 90 -5.59 20.74 -1.68
C GLY A 90 -5.80 21.76 -0.57
#